data_AF-A0A5V0QE86-F1
#
_entry.id   AF-A0A5V0QE86-F1
#
_cell.length_a   1.000
_cell.length_b   1.000
_cell.length_c   1.000
_cell.angle_alpha   90.00
_cell.angle_beta   90.00
_cell.angle_gamma   90.00
#
_symmetry.space_group_name_H-M   'P 1'
#
loop_
_entity.id
_entity.type
_entity.pdbx_description
1 polymer ?
#
loop_
_entity_poly.entity_id
_entity_poly.type
_entity_poly.pdbx_seq_one_letter_code
_entity_poly.pdbx_strand_id
1 'polypeptide(L)' 'MNLIAILSDDEFFFKKEPLILLSEVLKKQNITFVWPENEKDLLNVLENNSNLRGVVFDWDQYSLELCEKINQYNELM' A
#
# COMPACT_ATOMS: atom_id res chain seq x y z
N MET A 1 -4.10 15.11 0.72
CA MET A 1 -2.79 14.64 0.23
C MET A 1 -3.01 13.21 -0.27
N ASN A 2 -2.51 12.81 -1.44
CA ASN A 2 -2.85 11.51 -2.03
C ASN A 2 -1.74 10.51 -1.74
N LEU A 3 -1.86 9.75 -0.65
CA LEU A 3 -0.88 8.75 -0.26
C LEU A 3 -1.34 7.35 -0.70
N ILE A 4 -0.46 6.55 -1.29
CA ILE A 4 -0.68 5.14 -1.63
C ILE A 4 0.39 4.29 -0.95
N ALA A 5 -0.02 3.21 -0.30
CA ALA A 5 0.90 2.25 0.30
C ALA A 5 1.11 1.07 -0.67
N ILE A 6 2.36 0.64 -0.87
CA ILE A 6 2.70 -0.52 -1.69
C ILE A 6 3.42 -1.53 -0.81
N LEU A 7 2.73 -2.61 -0.45
CA LEU A 7 3.29 -3.74 0.27
C LEU A 7 3.75 -4.78 -0.77
N SER A 8 5.06 -4.87 -0.97
CA SER A 8 5.68 -5.84 -1.87
C SER A 8 6.86 -6.47 -1.15
N ASP A 9 7.00 -7.78 -1.26
CA ASP A 9 8.18 -8.47 -0.79
C ASP A 9 9.36 -8.18 -1.73
N ASP A 10 10.55 -7.99 -1.16
CA ASP A 10 11.76 -7.58 -1.89
C ASP A 10 12.38 -8.73 -2.69
N GLU A 11 11.91 -9.96 -2.50
CA GLU A 11 12.46 -11.17 -3.13
C GLU A 11 12.25 -11.25 -4.66
N PHE A 12 11.27 -10.53 -5.22
CA PHE A 12 10.92 -10.65 -6.64
C PHE A 12 11.16 -9.35 -7.43
N PHE A 13 12.39 -9.20 -7.94
CA PHE A 13 12.82 -8.06 -8.78
C PHE A 13 11.85 -7.74 -9.94
N PHE A 14 11.27 -8.76 -10.58
CA PHE A 14 10.35 -8.60 -11.70
C PHE A 14 9.01 -7.96 -11.33
N LYS A 15 8.57 -8.05 -10.06
CA LYS A 15 7.37 -7.35 -9.57
C LYS A 15 7.70 -5.92 -9.13
N LYS A 16 8.93 -5.69 -8.67
CA LYS A 16 9.38 -4.39 -8.15
C LYS A 16 9.57 -3.34 -9.23
N GLU A 17 10.16 -3.69 -10.37
CA GLU A 17 10.41 -2.74 -11.46
C GLU A 17 9.13 -2.08 -12.02
N PRO A 18 8.04 -2.83 -12.30
CA PRO A 18 6.75 -2.24 -12.65
C PRO A 18 6.18 -1.30 -11.58
N LEU A 19 6.33 -1.64 -10.30
CA LEU A 19 5.82 -0.82 -9.19
C LEU A 19 6.64 0.48 -9.03
N ILE A 20 7.95 0.42 -9.25
CA ILE A 20 8.80 1.62 -9.27
C ILE A 20 8.37 2.54 -10.41
N LEU A 21 8.24 2.02 -11.64
CA LEU A 21 7.78 2.81 -12.80
C LEU A 21 6.39 3.40 -12.56
N LEU A 22 5.47 2.63 -11.99
CA LEU A 22 4.15 3.11 -11.60
C LEU A 22 4.25 4.27 -10.61
N SER A 23 5.10 4.13 -9.58
CA SER A 23 5.29 5.17 -8.56
C SER A 23 5.87 6.45 -9.16
N GLU A 24 6.78 6.35 -10.13
CA GLU A 24 7.39 7.51 -10.80
C GLU A 24 6.38 8.27 -11.67
N VAL A 25 5.52 7.55 -12.38
CA VAL A 25 4.47 8.17 -13.20
C VAL A 25 3.43 8.86 -12.32
N LEU A 26 2.99 8.20 -11.24
CA LEU A 26 1.97 8.73 -10.34
C LEU A 26 2.49 9.85 -9.43
N LYS A 27 3.79 9.88 -9.11
CA LYS A 27 4.43 11.04 -8.44
C LYS A 27 4.23 12.34 -9.21
N LYS A 28 4.18 12.30 -10.55
CA LYS A 28 3.89 13.48 -11.39
C LYS A 28 2.45 13.99 -11.25
N GLN A 29 1.55 13.19 -10.66
CA GLN A 29 0.15 13.53 -10.40
C GLN A 29 -0.09 13.92 -8.93
N ASN A 30 0.96 14.33 -8.20
CA ASN A 30 0.92 14.66 -6.77
C ASN A 30 0.47 13.49 -5.87
N ILE A 31 0.80 12.25 -6.29
CA ILE A 31 0.59 11.05 -5.48
C ILE A 31 1.91 10.67 -4.80
N THR A 32 1.87 10.47 -3.50
CA THR A 32 3.00 10.04 -2.68
C THR A 32 2.90 8.54 -2.41
N PHE A 33 4.04 7.86 -2.33
CA PHE A 33 4.11 6.42 -2.08
C PHE A 33 4.85 6.13 -0.79
N VAL A 34 4.36 5.13 -0.05
CA VAL A 34 5.03 4.53 1.10
C VAL A 34 5.16 3.03 0.87
N TRP A 35 6.25 2.46 1.36
CA TRP A 35 6.61 1.06 1.14
C TRP A 35 6.73 0.38 2.51
N PRO A 36 5.61 -0.06 3.10
CA PRO A 36 5.65 -0.82 4.35
C PRO A 36 6.39 -2.14 4.15
N GLU A 37 7.18 -2.53 5.14
CA GLU A 37 7.96 -3.78 5.10
C GLU A 37 7.08 -5.02 5.36
N ASN A 38 5.94 -4.84 6.03
CA ASN A 38 5.07 -5.93 6.46
C ASN A 38 3.66 -5.42 6.79
N GLU A 39 2.71 -6.34 6.92
CA GLU A 39 1.30 -6.04 7.19
C GLU A 39 1.11 -5.12 8.42
N LYS A 40 1.88 -5.34 9.50
CA LYS A 40 1.78 -4.51 10.70
C LYS A 40 2.14 -3.06 10.45
N ASP A 41 3.18 -2.82 9.64
CA ASP A 41 3.59 -1.47 9.29
C ASP A 41 2.56 -0.81 8.37
N LEU A 42 1.99 -1.57 7.44
CA LEU A 42 0.86 -1.11 6.62
C LEU A 42 -0.34 -0.67 7.47
N LEU A 43 -0.72 -1.47 8.47
CA LEU A 43 -1.81 -1.13 9.40
C LEU A 43 -1.48 0.12 10.22
N ASN A 44 -0.25 0.25 10.69
CA ASN A 44 0.21 1.45 11.39
C ASN A 44 0.17 2.71 10.49
N VAL A 45 0.49 2.56 9.19
CA VAL A 45 0.34 3.63 8.19
C VAL A 45 -1.13 4.00 8.01
N LEU A 46 -2.03 3.01 7.91
CA LEU A 46 -3.48 3.22 7.82
C LEU A 46 -4.03 3.98 9.04
N GLU A 47 -3.64 3.58 10.25
CA GLU A 47 -4.10 4.21 11.50
C GLU A 47 -3.62 5.66 11.66
N ASN A 48 -2.35 5.94 11.33
CA ASN A 48 -1.77 7.26 11.56
C ASN A 48 -1.98 8.24 10.40
N ASN A 49 -2.39 7.78 9.22
CA ASN A 49 -2.51 8.61 8.02
C ASN A 49 -3.92 8.56 7.43
N SER A 50 -4.79 9.47 7.87
CA SER A 50 -6.12 9.72 7.26
C SER A 50 -6.08 10.17 5.79
N ASN A 51 -4.89 10.43 5.25
CA ASN A 51 -4.64 10.78 3.85
C ASN A 51 -4.30 9.56 2.97
N LEU A 52 -4.26 8.33 3.51
CA LEU A 52 -4.07 7.13 2.71
C LEU A 52 -5.33 6.88 1.86
N ARG A 53 -5.15 6.81 0.53
CA ARG A 53 -6.23 6.66 -0.45
C ARG A 53 -6.26 5.32 -1.15
N GLY A 54 -5.27 4.47 -0.90
CA GLY A 54 -5.20 3.14 -1.49
C GLY A 54 -4.01 2.34 -0.98
N VAL A 55 -4.16 1.02 -1.08
CA VAL A 55 -3.12 0.05 -0.78
C VAL A 55 -2.98 -0.87 -1.99
N VAL A 56 -1.74 -1.11 -2.41
CA VAL A 56 -1.35 -2.10 -3.42
C VAL A 56 -0.59 -3.19 -2.71
N PHE A 57 -0.98 -4.45 -2.89
CA PHE A 57 -0.30 -5.60 -2.31
C PHE A 57 -0.42 -6.82 -3.23
N ASP A 58 0.43 -7.81 -3.02
CA ASP A 58 0.38 -9.08 -3.75
C ASP A 58 -0.75 -9.97 -3.20
N TRP A 59 -1.71 -10.31 -4.06
CA TRP A 59 -2.88 -11.12 -3.71
C TRP A 59 -2.54 -12.57 -3.33
N ASP A 60 -1.49 -13.14 -3.92
CA ASP A 60 -1.12 -14.53 -3.62
C ASP A 60 -0.49 -14.67 -2.23
N GLN A 61 0.10 -13.57 -1.71
CA GLN A 61 0.72 -13.55 -0.38
C GLN A 61 -0.18 -12.97 0.70
N TYR A 62 -0.91 -11.89 0.39
CA TYR A 62 -1.77 -11.21 1.34
C TYR A 62 -3.22 -11.50 0.98
N SER A 63 -3.87 -12.29 1.83
CA SER A 63 -5.20 -12.84 1.60
C SER A 63 -6.32 -11.88 2.02
N LEU A 64 -7.56 -12.37 1.92
CA LEU A 64 -8.80 -11.73 2.36
C LEU A 64 -8.74 -11.17 3.80
N GLU A 65 -7.89 -11.70 4.68
CA GLU A 65 -7.72 -11.14 6.04
C GLU A 65 -7.25 -9.69 6.02
N LEU A 66 -6.39 -9.33 5.06
CA LEU A 66 -5.89 -7.96 4.91
C LEU A 66 -7.00 -7.05 4.39
N CYS A 67 -7.84 -7.54 3.46
CA CYS A 67 -9.04 -6.85 2.99
C CYS A 67 -10.02 -6.58 4.13
N GLU A 68 -10.27 -7.57 5.00
CA GLU A 68 -11.20 -7.44 6.12
C GLU A 68 -10.70 -6.43 7.15
N LYS A 69 -9.39 -6.46 7.49
CA LYS A 69 -8.78 -5.46 8.37
C LYS A 69 -8.87 -4.06 7.78
N ILE A 70 -8.49 -3.87 6.51
CA ILE A 70 -8.61 -2.58 5.82
C ILE A 70 -10.05 -2.09 5.83
N ASN A 71 -11.03 -2.97 5.59
CA ASN A 71 -12.44 -2.62 5.60
C ASN A 71 -12.91 -2.16 6.99
N GLN A 72 -12.55 -2.88 8.04
CA GLN A 72 -12.86 -2.50 9.42
C GLN A 72 -12.30 -1.12 9.76
N TYR A 73 -11.05 -0.82 9.38
CA TYR A 73 -10.45 0.49 9.63
C TYR A 73 -11.10 1.63 8.85
N ASN A 74 -11.55 1.38 7.62
CA ASN A 74 -12.17 2.41 6.79
C ASN A 74 -13.65 2.64 7.11
N GLU A 75 -14.38 1.62 7.59
CA GLU A 75 -15.78 1.75 8.03
C GLU A 75 -15.91 2.37 9.43
N LEU A 76 -14.84 2.38 10.24
CA LEU A 76 -14.80 3.01 11.56
C LEU A 76 -14.51 4.53 11.51
N MET A 77 -14.08 5.07 10.36
CA MET A 77 -13.86 6.50 10.12
C MET A 77 -15.07 7.18 9.47
#